data_AF-A0A368K8T8-F1
#
_entry.id   AF-A0A368K8T8-F1
#
_cell.length_a   1.000
_cell.length_b   1.000
_cell.length_c   1.000
_cell.angle_alpha   90.00
_cell.angle_beta   90.00
_cell.angle_gamma   90.00
#
_symmetry.space_group_name_H-M   'P 1'
#
loop_
_entity.id
_entity.type
_entity.pdbx_description
1 polymer ?
#
loop_
_entity_poly.entity_id
_entity_poly.type
_entity_poly.pdbx_seq_one_letter_code
_entity_poly.pdbx_strand_id
1 'polypeptide(L)'
;MAPIQISGIYGEYGANLSRDAESKDDDVEEDNEKEYIAFPEEAIKYLPAEWQEHIYAIKEEGQTVLASVDENLNNLNRLVHAFPTMASLRYIQHRLVSTKFKATMEWALENDMLTLAFVTTYCRLVDGGLGSGVSRKALPAKLRPVHDRIVDLRNKRYAHNAGHDTISGNLAIGFEGGKFDLGVTFNMGFHVGGALEWEPLVIFLDELMISRLQKQLEKLKEKTGREWSFPSGPPPTWVSSD
;
A
#
# COMPACT_ATOMS: atom_id res chain seq x y z
N MET A 1 -1.94 8.64 28.14
CA MET A 1 -2.03 8.96 26.69
C MET A 1 -0.61 9.11 26.18
N ALA A 2 -0.20 8.32 25.18
CA ALA A 2 1.13 8.48 24.58
C ALA A 2 1.16 9.78 23.75
N PRO A 3 2.30 10.49 23.67
CA PRO A 3 2.41 11.69 22.86
C PRO A 3 2.19 11.34 21.39
N ILE A 4 1.27 12.05 20.74
CA ILE A 4 1.12 12.02 19.29
C ILE A 4 2.32 12.78 18.72
N GLN A 5 3.31 12.04 18.22
CA GLN A 5 4.39 12.63 17.43
C GLN A 5 3.84 13.01 16.05
N ILE A 6 3.70 14.30 15.78
CA ILE A 6 3.54 14.81 14.42
C ILE A 6 4.95 15.03 13.87
N SER A 7 5.57 13.95 13.41
CA SER A 7 6.77 14.03 12.58
C SER A 7 6.34 14.15 11.13
N GLY A 8 6.91 15.12 10.40
CA GLY A 8 6.73 15.27 8.95
C GLY A 8 7.06 13.97 8.24
N ILE A 9 6.04 13.26 7.79
CA ILE A 9 6.20 12.14 6.87
C ILE A 9 6.35 12.79 5.50
N TYR A 10 7.56 12.68 4.95
CA TYR A 10 7.87 13.04 3.57
C TYR A 10 6.74 12.59 2.63
N GLY A 11 6.13 13.59 2.00
CA GLY A 11 4.99 13.43 1.11
C GLY A 11 5.41 12.79 -0.21
N GLU A 12 5.50 11.46 -0.24
CA GLU A 12 5.46 10.68 -1.48
C GLU A 12 4.29 9.68 -1.40
N TYR A 13 3.07 10.19 -1.21
CA TYR A 13 1.86 9.39 -1.33
C TYR A 13 0.87 10.09 -2.27
N GLY A 14 1.07 9.85 -3.56
CA GLY A 14 0.14 10.24 -4.62
C GLY A 14 -0.95 9.18 -4.81
N ALA A 15 -2.15 9.49 -4.34
CA ALA A 15 -3.40 8.88 -4.79
C ALA A 15 -3.75 9.41 -6.18
N ASN A 16 -4.07 8.52 -7.12
CA ASN A 16 -4.57 8.91 -8.43
C ASN A 16 -5.92 9.64 -8.29
N LEU A 17 -5.96 10.91 -8.69
CA LEU A 17 -7.19 11.64 -8.99
C LEU A 17 -7.24 11.85 -10.51
N SER A 18 -8.23 11.22 -11.17
CA SER A 18 -8.65 11.51 -12.55
C SER A 18 -10.09 11.00 -12.66
N ARG A 19 -11.07 11.77 -13.13
CA ARG A 19 -11.09 12.49 -14.42
C ARG A 19 -12.23 13.52 -14.39
N ASP A 20 -11.96 14.73 -14.88
CA ASP A 20 -12.85 15.68 -15.57
C ASP A 20 -12.49 17.14 -15.22
N ALA A 21 -11.61 17.74 -16.02
CA ALA A 21 -11.65 19.17 -16.34
C ALA A 21 -10.73 19.43 -17.54
N GLU A 22 -11.33 19.99 -18.59
CA GLU A 22 -10.65 20.53 -19.76
C GLU A 22 -9.68 21.66 -19.39
N SER A 23 -8.74 21.91 -20.30
CA SER A 23 -7.62 22.85 -20.18
C SER A 23 -8.00 24.28 -19.76
N LYS A 24 -7.19 24.86 -18.86
CA LYS A 24 -6.35 26.05 -19.11
C LYS A 24 -5.68 26.55 -17.83
N ASP A 25 -4.51 27.15 -18.07
CA ASP A 25 -3.70 28.00 -17.21
C ASP A 25 -2.73 27.30 -16.24
N ASP A 26 -1.44 27.40 -16.62
CA ASP A 26 -0.26 27.14 -15.81
C ASP A 26 -0.20 28.16 -14.66
N ASP A 27 -0.86 27.87 -13.54
CA ASP A 27 -0.51 28.45 -12.25
C ASP A 27 0.24 27.38 -11.46
N VAL A 28 1.57 27.51 -11.44
CA VAL A 28 2.44 26.81 -10.50
C VAL A 28 2.12 27.36 -9.11
N GLU A 29 1.17 26.73 -8.40
CA GLU A 29 1.01 26.97 -6.98
C GLU A 29 2.30 26.55 -6.28
N GLU A 30 3.07 27.53 -5.81
CA GLU A 30 4.17 27.32 -4.89
C GLU A 30 3.68 26.48 -3.71
N ASP A 31 4.24 25.28 -3.61
CA ASP A 31 4.08 24.35 -2.49
C ASP A 31 4.57 25.07 -1.23
N ASN A 32 3.68 25.81 -0.58
CA ASN A 32 3.93 26.41 0.72
C ASN A 32 3.99 25.27 1.73
N GLU A 33 5.14 24.58 1.78
CA GLU A 33 5.51 23.71 2.89
C GLU A 33 5.31 24.52 4.17
N LYS A 34 4.22 24.26 4.88
CA LYS A 34 3.94 24.91 6.16
C LYS A 34 5.02 24.45 7.13
N GLU A 35 6.07 25.22 7.28
CA GLU A 35 7.15 24.98 8.24
C GLU A 35 6.58 25.20 9.65
N TYR A 36 6.24 24.12 10.34
CA TYR A 36 5.75 24.18 11.71
C TYR A 36 6.93 24.23 12.68
N ILE A 37 7.04 25.32 13.45
CA ILE A 37 7.97 25.39 14.59
C ILE A 37 7.27 24.77 15.81
N ALA A 38 7.76 23.62 16.26
CA ALA A 38 7.25 22.97 17.47
C ALA A 38 7.84 23.62 18.72
N PHE A 39 6.99 24.24 19.54
CA PHE A 39 7.38 24.79 20.84
C PHE A 39 7.05 23.81 21.98
N PRO A 40 7.98 23.56 22.91
CA PRO A 40 7.68 22.80 24.12
C PRO A 40 6.67 23.54 25.00
N GLU A 41 5.78 22.83 25.69
CA GLU A 41 4.74 23.46 26.52
C GLU A 41 5.34 24.33 27.63
N GLU A 42 6.52 23.97 28.13
CA GLU A 42 7.25 24.73 29.14
C GLU A 42 7.69 26.11 28.63
N ALA A 43 7.73 26.32 27.30
CA ALA A 43 8.05 27.62 26.70
C ALA A 43 6.86 28.59 26.72
N ILE A 44 5.63 28.09 26.82
CA ILE A 44 4.41 28.92 26.81
C ILE A 44 4.42 29.93 27.96
N LYS A 45 4.98 29.55 29.13
CA LYS A 45 5.07 30.42 30.31
C LYS A 45 5.88 31.71 30.10
N TYR A 46 6.69 31.79 29.05
CA TYR A 46 7.50 32.96 28.70
C TYR A 46 6.79 33.91 27.73
N LEU A 47 5.63 33.54 27.19
CA LEU A 47 4.82 34.39 26.33
C LEU A 47 4.02 35.41 27.15
N PRO A 48 3.55 36.52 26.55
CA PRO A 48 2.63 37.43 27.23
C PRO A 48 1.36 36.71 27.71
N ALA A 49 0.77 37.13 28.83
CA ALA A 49 -0.36 36.44 29.46
C ALA A 49 -1.55 36.22 28.51
N GLU A 50 -1.89 37.23 27.70
CA GLU A 50 -2.96 37.16 26.69
C GLU A 50 -2.71 36.05 25.65
N TRP A 51 -1.45 35.84 25.27
CA TRP A 51 -1.05 34.79 24.33
C TRP A 51 -1.08 33.41 24.99
N GLN A 52 -0.69 33.32 26.26
CA GLN A 52 -0.80 32.07 27.02
C GLN A 52 -2.25 31.61 27.12
N GLU A 53 -3.15 32.50 27.54
CA GLU A 53 -4.58 32.22 27.66
C GLU A 53 -5.18 31.77 26.33
N HIS A 54 -4.88 32.48 25.24
CA HIS A 54 -5.33 32.13 23.90
C HIS A 54 -4.81 30.76 23.43
N ILE A 55 -3.53 30.46 23.65
CA ILE A 55 -2.94 29.16 23.28
C ILE A 55 -3.56 28.02 24.09
N TYR A 56 -3.76 28.19 25.39
CA TYR A 56 -4.42 27.17 26.22
C TYR A 56 -5.88 26.96 25.81
N ALA A 57 -6.61 28.02 25.48
CA ALA A 57 -7.99 27.92 25.00
C ALA A 57 -8.06 27.12 23.68
N ILE A 58 -7.18 27.42 22.71
CA ILE A 58 -7.09 26.66 21.45
C ILE A 58 -6.72 25.21 21.71
N LYS A 59 -5.78 24.95 22.63
CA LYS A 59 -5.36 23.59 22.99
C LYS A 59 -6.53 22.80 23.58
N GLU A 60 -7.26 23.38 24.54
CA GLU A 60 -8.40 22.73 25.18
C GLU A 60 -9.54 22.47 24.19
N GLU A 61 -9.86 23.45 23.34
CA GLU A 61 -10.82 23.31 22.26
C GLU A 61 -10.41 22.18 21.30
N GLY A 62 -9.15 22.18 20.86
CA GLY A 62 -8.59 21.15 19.99
C GLY A 62 -8.66 19.76 20.62
N GLN A 63 -8.24 19.62 21.88
CA GLN A 63 -8.30 18.35 22.61
C GLN A 63 -9.74 17.84 22.76
N THR A 64 -10.69 18.74 23.03
CA THR A 64 -12.12 18.39 23.13
C THR A 64 -12.65 17.87 21.80
N VAL A 65 -12.32 18.56 20.69
CA VAL A 65 -12.71 18.13 19.34
C VAL A 65 -12.08 16.77 19.02
N LEU A 66 -10.78 16.59 19.24
CA LEU A 66 -10.08 15.33 18.96
C LEU A 66 -10.64 14.17 19.78
N ALA A 67 -10.92 14.37 21.07
CA ALA A 67 -11.52 13.36 21.94
C ALA A 67 -12.91 12.92 21.45
N SER A 68 -13.69 13.83 20.85
CA SER A 68 -15.01 13.52 20.32
C SER A 68 -15.00 12.59 19.09
N VAL A 69 -13.85 12.46 18.42
CA VAL A 69 -13.66 11.66 17.20
C VAL A 69 -12.55 10.61 17.30
N ASP A 70 -12.12 10.24 18.51
CA ASP A 70 -11.01 9.30 18.74
C ASP A 70 -11.17 7.97 17.97
N GLU A 71 -12.37 7.39 17.92
CA GLU A 71 -12.64 6.17 17.14
C GLU A 71 -12.44 6.37 15.63
N ASN A 72 -12.84 7.52 15.09
CA ASN A 72 -12.64 7.84 13.67
C ASN A 72 -11.15 8.03 13.36
N LEU A 73 -10.41 8.69 14.25
CA LEU A 73 -8.96 8.85 14.14
C LEU A 73 -8.24 7.50 14.23
N ASN A 74 -8.67 6.60 15.10
CA ASN A 74 -8.13 5.23 15.18
C ASN A 74 -8.39 4.45 13.89
N ASN A 75 -9.58 4.57 13.30
CA ASN A 75 -9.90 3.94 12.01
C ASN A 75 -9.07 4.53 10.86
N LEU A 76 -8.87 5.85 10.85
CA LEU A 76 -8.01 6.53 9.90
C LEU A 76 -6.54 6.07 10.06
N ASN A 77 -6.04 5.97 11.29
CA ASN A 77 -4.69 5.49 11.57
C ASN A 77 -4.46 4.07 11.05
N ARG A 78 -5.44 3.17 11.23
CA ARG A 78 -5.39 1.82 10.63
C ARG A 78 -5.37 1.86 9.10
N LEU A 79 -6.08 2.80 8.47
CA LEU A 79 -6.03 2.97 7.03
C LEU A 79 -4.64 3.44 6.56
N VAL A 80 -4.03 4.40 7.27
CA VAL A 80 -2.70 4.93 6.98
C VAL A 80 -1.63 3.83 7.01
N HIS A 81 -1.72 2.90 7.96
CA HIS A 81 -0.79 1.76 8.02
C HIS A 81 -0.86 0.81 6.81
N ALA A 82 -1.94 0.83 6.03
CA ALA A 82 -2.06 0.02 4.82
C ALA A 82 -1.47 0.72 3.57
N PHE A 83 -1.26 2.04 3.57
CA PHE A 83 -0.72 2.77 2.41
C PHE A 83 0.68 2.33 1.98
N PRO A 84 1.66 2.12 2.89
CA PRO A 84 2.98 1.62 2.46
C PRO A 84 2.91 0.25 1.79
N THR A 85 1.99 -0.61 2.24
CA THR A 85 1.77 -1.93 1.64
C THR A 85 1.15 -1.80 0.25
N MET A 86 0.18 -0.90 0.08
CA MET A 86 -0.43 -0.61 -1.22
C MET A 86 0.57 -0.01 -2.20
N ALA A 87 1.41 0.93 -1.77
CA ALA A 87 2.48 1.53 -2.58
C ALA A 87 3.48 0.46 -3.05
N SER A 88 3.91 -0.41 -2.14
CA SER A 88 4.77 -1.56 -2.46
C SER A 88 4.13 -2.48 -3.50
N LEU A 89 2.84 -2.79 -3.33
CA LEU A 89 2.09 -3.65 -4.25
C LEU A 89 2.03 -3.06 -5.66
N ARG A 90 1.73 -1.76 -5.78
CA ARG A 90 1.72 -1.03 -7.06
C ARG A 90 3.10 -1.06 -7.72
N TYR A 91 4.16 -0.76 -6.97
CA TYR A 91 5.51 -0.75 -7.52
C TYR A 91 5.95 -2.13 -8.00
N ILE A 92 5.66 -3.20 -7.24
CA ILE A 92 5.97 -4.57 -7.65
C ILE A 92 5.20 -4.95 -8.92
N GLN A 93 3.91 -4.59 -9.02
CA GLN A 93 3.12 -4.83 -10.24
C GLN A 93 3.71 -4.09 -11.44
N HIS A 94 4.08 -2.82 -11.27
CA HIS A 94 4.75 -2.05 -12.32
C HIS A 94 6.08 -2.70 -12.76
N ARG A 95 6.89 -3.19 -11.81
CA ARG A 95 8.13 -3.92 -12.09
C ARG A 95 7.88 -5.21 -12.86
N LEU A 96 6.87 -5.98 -12.47
CA LEU A 96 6.47 -7.21 -13.18
C LEU A 96 6.12 -6.89 -14.64
N VAL A 97 5.21 -5.94 -14.87
CA VAL A 97 4.74 -5.57 -16.22
C VAL A 97 5.87 -4.98 -17.08
N SER A 98 6.78 -4.20 -16.48
CA SER A 98 7.90 -3.58 -17.19
C SER A 98 9.04 -4.54 -17.52
N THR A 99 9.02 -5.77 -17.00
CA THR A 99 10.11 -6.73 -17.19
C THR A 99 10.06 -7.36 -18.58
N LYS A 100 11.11 -7.16 -19.38
CA LYS A 100 11.27 -7.82 -20.68
C LYS A 100 11.75 -9.25 -20.51
N PHE A 101 11.05 -10.20 -21.14
CA PHE A 101 11.40 -11.62 -21.08
C PHE A 101 12.81 -11.91 -21.59
N LYS A 102 13.54 -12.77 -20.86
CA LYS A 102 14.79 -13.39 -21.30
C LYS A 102 14.75 -14.87 -20.95
N ALA A 103 15.14 -15.73 -21.89
CA ALA A 103 15.21 -17.17 -21.68
C ALA A 103 16.47 -17.59 -20.90
N THR A 104 16.65 -17.03 -19.69
CA THR A 104 17.77 -17.32 -18.79
C THR A 104 17.25 -17.72 -17.41
N MET A 105 18.01 -18.53 -16.69
CA MET A 105 17.67 -18.94 -15.32
C MET A 105 17.61 -17.74 -14.38
N GLU A 106 18.55 -16.80 -14.51
CA GLU A 106 18.58 -15.55 -13.75
C GLU A 106 17.26 -14.78 -13.90
N TRP A 107 16.80 -14.57 -15.13
CA TRP A 107 15.53 -13.90 -15.39
C TRP A 107 14.35 -14.65 -14.77
N ALA A 108 14.33 -15.99 -14.87
CA ALA A 108 13.26 -16.80 -14.29
C ALA A 108 13.21 -16.68 -12.76
N LEU A 109 14.36 -16.69 -12.09
CA LEU A 109 14.48 -16.54 -10.64
C LEU A 109 14.14 -15.12 -10.19
N GLU A 110 14.54 -14.09 -10.94
CA GLU A 110 14.12 -12.70 -10.67
C GLU A 110 12.61 -12.53 -10.79
N ASN A 111 12.01 -13.10 -11.84
CA ASN A 111 10.57 -13.06 -12.03
C ASN A 111 9.82 -13.83 -10.93
N ASP A 112 10.35 -14.98 -10.48
CA ASP A 112 9.80 -15.73 -9.35
C ASP A 112 9.90 -14.94 -8.03
N MET A 113 11.02 -14.24 -7.79
CA MET A 113 11.19 -13.36 -6.64
C MET A 113 10.17 -12.21 -6.63
N LEU A 114 9.95 -11.56 -7.79
CA LEU A 114 8.94 -10.51 -7.92
C LEU A 114 7.51 -11.06 -7.72
N THR A 115 7.24 -12.26 -8.24
CA THR A 115 5.96 -12.97 -8.05
C THR A 115 5.72 -13.27 -6.57
N LEU A 116 6.72 -13.79 -5.86
CA LEU A 116 6.70 -14.01 -4.42
C LEU A 116 6.43 -12.71 -3.65
N ALA A 117 7.14 -11.64 -4.01
CA ALA A 117 6.98 -10.33 -3.39
C ALA A 117 5.56 -9.79 -3.60
N PHE A 118 5.02 -9.90 -4.81
CA PHE A 118 3.66 -9.49 -5.14
C PHE A 118 2.64 -10.26 -4.31
N VAL A 119 2.69 -11.59 -4.38
CA VAL A 119 1.74 -12.49 -3.72
C VAL A 119 1.75 -12.29 -2.20
N THR A 120 2.93 -12.14 -1.60
CA THR A 120 3.07 -11.90 -0.15
C THR A 120 2.55 -10.53 0.25
N THR A 121 2.89 -9.49 -0.52
CA THR A 121 2.45 -8.11 -0.24
C THR A 121 0.94 -7.97 -0.37
N TYR A 122 0.36 -8.60 -1.40
CA TYR A 122 -1.08 -8.69 -1.59
C TYR A 122 -1.76 -9.34 -0.37
N CYS A 123 -1.29 -10.53 0.05
CA CYS A 123 -1.89 -11.25 1.18
C CYS A 123 -1.83 -10.41 2.47
N ARG A 124 -0.70 -9.75 2.74
CA ARG A 124 -0.57 -8.83 3.89
C ARG A 124 -1.59 -7.69 3.86
N LEU A 125 -1.81 -7.09 2.68
CA LEU A 125 -2.77 -6.01 2.52
C LEU A 125 -4.20 -6.48 2.79
N VAL A 126 -4.62 -7.61 2.22
CA VAL A 126 -5.99 -8.11 2.34
C VAL A 126 -6.29 -8.69 3.73
N ASP A 127 -5.31 -9.34 4.37
CA ASP A 127 -5.42 -9.84 5.75
C ASP A 127 -5.51 -8.70 6.76
N GLY A 128 -4.98 -7.52 6.41
CA GLY A 128 -5.15 -6.28 7.16
C GLY A 128 -4.15 -6.08 8.28
N GLY A 129 -3.77 -7.11 9.04
CA GLY A 129 -2.79 -6.98 10.13
C GLY A 129 -3.08 -5.79 11.07
N LEU A 130 -2.09 -4.88 11.22
CA LEU A 130 -2.22 -3.62 11.96
C LEU A 130 -3.11 -2.57 11.25
N GLY A 131 -3.38 -2.75 9.96
CA GLY A 131 -4.16 -1.85 9.13
C GLY A 131 -5.62 -2.26 8.90
N SER A 132 -6.21 -1.78 7.79
CA SER A 132 -7.59 -2.03 7.38
C SER A 132 -7.65 -3.00 6.20
N GLY A 133 -7.82 -4.29 6.50
CA GLY A 133 -7.86 -5.35 5.48
C GLY A 133 -8.99 -5.24 4.46
N VAL A 134 -8.96 -6.13 3.47
CA VAL A 134 -9.96 -6.21 2.41
C VAL A 134 -10.49 -7.63 2.32
N SER A 135 -11.73 -7.81 2.79
CA SER A 135 -12.38 -9.12 2.69
C SER A 135 -12.59 -9.52 1.22
N ARG A 136 -12.49 -10.82 0.93
CA ARG A 136 -12.82 -11.38 -0.40
C ARG A 136 -14.19 -10.93 -0.92
N LYS A 137 -15.18 -10.74 -0.05
CA LYS A 137 -16.54 -10.32 -0.43
C LYS A 137 -16.60 -8.87 -0.93
N ALA A 138 -15.69 -8.02 -0.46
CA ALA A 138 -15.57 -6.63 -0.91
C ALA A 138 -15.03 -6.53 -2.35
N LEU A 139 -14.41 -7.60 -2.87
CA LEU A 139 -13.95 -7.65 -4.25
C LEU A 139 -15.13 -7.86 -5.22
N PRO A 140 -15.09 -7.21 -6.40
CA PRO A 140 -15.97 -7.51 -7.52
C PRO A 140 -15.96 -9.00 -7.85
N ALA A 141 -17.09 -9.56 -8.25
CA ALA A 141 -17.23 -11.00 -8.51
C ALA A 141 -16.15 -11.55 -9.46
N LYS A 142 -15.81 -10.77 -10.51
CA LYS A 142 -14.75 -11.11 -11.48
C LYS A 142 -13.34 -11.21 -10.89
N LEU A 143 -13.07 -10.53 -9.78
CA LEU A 143 -11.74 -10.48 -9.14
C LEU A 143 -11.58 -11.50 -7.99
N ARG A 144 -12.67 -12.09 -7.50
CA ARG A 144 -12.61 -13.08 -6.40
C ARG A 144 -11.79 -14.33 -6.76
N PRO A 145 -11.89 -14.91 -7.98
CA PRO A 145 -11.03 -16.02 -8.36
C PRO A 145 -9.55 -15.64 -8.47
N VAL A 146 -9.25 -14.36 -8.76
CA VAL A 146 -7.86 -13.86 -8.79
C VAL A 146 -7.30 -13.83 -7.37
N HIS A 147 -8.07 -13.30 -6.41
CA HIS A 147 -7.74 -13.37 -4.98
C HIS A 147 -7.48 -14.81 -4.53
N ASP A 148 -8.38 -15.74 -4.84
CA ASP A 148 -8.25 -17.14 -4.43
C ASP A 148 -6.96 -17.76 -4.98
N ARG A 149 -6.62 -17.51 -6.25
CA ARG A 149 -5.36 -17.97 -6.86
C ARG A 149 -4.12 -17.39 -6.21
N ILE A 150 -4.13 -16.10 -5.86
CA ILE A 150 -2.99 -15.46 -5.17
C ILE A 150 -2.81 -16.06 -3.77
N VAL A 151 -3.90 -16.25 -3.02
CA VAL A 151 -3.85 -16.90 -1.70
C VAL A 151 -3.36 -18.34 -1.81
N ASP A 152 -3.81 -19.09 -2.83
CA ASP A 152 -3.34 -20.45 -3.07
C ASP A 152 -1.85 -20.50 -3.41
N LEU A 153 -1.37 -19.62 -4.30
CA LEU A 153 0.06 -19.45 -4.61
C LEU A 153 0.87 -19.14 -3.35
N ARG A 154 0.40 -18.19 -2.54
CA ARG A 154 1.06 -17.85 -1.27
C ARG A 154 1.18 -19.07 -0.39
N ASN A 155 0.07 -19.76 -0.16
CA ASN A 155 0.02 -20.84 0.82
C ASN A 155 0.76 -22.09 0.35
N LYS A 156 0.57 -22.52 -0.89
CA LYS A 156 1.08 -23.80 -1.38
C LYS A 156 2.44 -23.77 -2.05
N ARG A 157 2.81 -22.64 -2.68
CA ARG A 157 4.10 -22.51 -3.38
C ARG A 157 5.15 -21.82 -2.52
N TYR A 158 4.77 -20.74 -1.83
CA TYR A 158 5.74 -19.83 -1.24
C TYR A 158 5.87 -19.90 0.28
N ALA A 159 4.76 -20.15 1.00
CA ALA A 159 4.77 -20.25 2.46
C ALA A 159 4.96 -21.68 2.96
N HIS A 160 4.52 -22.67 2.18
CA HIS A 160 4.62 -24.09 2.49
C HIS A 160 5.13 -24.86 1.27
N ASN A 161 5.82 -25.98 1.48
CA ASN A 161 6.19 -26.92 0.41
C ASN A 161 5.05 -27.91 0.16
N ALA A 162 3.81 -27.42 0.02
CA ALA A 162 2.63 -28.27 -0.11
C ALA A 162 2.42 -28.80 -1.54
N GLY A 163 3.33 -28.47 -2.45
CA GLY A 163 3.21 -28.73 -3.89
C GLY A 163 2.25 -27.74 -4.56
N HIS A 164 2.63 -27.25 -5.73
CA HIS A 164 1.81 -26.37 -6.54
C HIS A 164 2.04 -26.70 -8.02
N ASP A 165 1.00 -26.63 -8.84
CA ASP A 165 1.06 -27.03 -10.26
C ASP A 165 2.08 -26.22 -11.09
N THR A 166 2.39 -25.00 -10.66
CA THR A 166 3.41 -24.15 -11.28
C THR A 166 4.86 -24.53 -10.94
N ILE A 167 5.11 -25.50 -10.07
CA ILE A 167 6.48 -25.90 -9.71
C ILE A 167 6.56 -27.41 -9.47
N SER A 168 7.47 -28.09 -10.17
CA SER A 168 7.73 -29.51 -9.95
C SER A 168 9.21 -29.83 -10.07
N GLY A 169 9.66 -30.78 -9.25
CA GLY A 169 11.00 -31.33 -9.30
C GLY A 169 10.91 -32.85 -9.39
N ASN A 170 11.65 -33.45 -10.32
CA ASN A 170 11.69 -34.89 -10.53
C ASN A 170 13.15 -35.38 -10.45
N LEU A 171 13.36 -36.45 -9.69
CA LEU A 171 14.62 -37.19 -9.70
C LEU A 171 14.51 -38.31 -10.74
N ALA A 172 15.36 -38.26 -11.75
CA ALA A 172 15.60 -39.36 -12.67
C ALA A 172 16.82 -40.14 -12.18
N ILE A 173 16.72 -41.47 -12.12
CA ILE A 173 17.84 -42.35 -11.79
C ILE A 173 18.12 -43.21 -13.02
N GLY A 174 19.29 -43.01 -13.63
CA GLY A 174 19.84 -43.88 -14.65
C GLY A 174 20.67 -44.99 -14.01
N PHE A 175 20.70 -46.17 -14.63
CA PHE A 175 21.63 -47.23 -14.27
C PHE A 175 22.28 -47.78 -15.53
N GLU A 176 23.59 -47.57 -15.66
CA GLU A 176 24.38 -48.03 -16.80
C GLU A 176 25.78 -48.43 -16.34
N GLY A 177 26.30 -49.55 -16.87
CA GLY A 177 27.67 -49.99 -16.58
C GLY A 177 28.00 -50.26 -15.10
N GLY A 178 26.99 -50.61 -14.28
CA GLY A 178 27.18 -50.85 -12.84
C GLY A 178 27.21 -49.56 -12.00
N LYS A 179 26.91 -48.40 -12.58
CA LYS A 179 26.83 -47.11 -11.90
C LYS A 179 25.41 -46.56 -11.93
N PHE A 180 25.05 -45.82 -10.89
CA PHE A 180 23.82 -45.04 -10.84
C PHE A 180 24.14 -43.58 -11.17
N ASP A 181 23.40 -43.02 -12.12
CA ASP A 181 23.45 -41.60 -12.47
C ASP A 181 22.18 -40.92 -11.96
N LEU A 182 22.33 -39.78 -11.29
CA LEU A 182 21.21 -38.99 -10.79
C LEU A 182 21.03 -37.76 -11.67
N GLY A 183 19.86 -37.65 -12.30
CA GLY A 183 19.41 -36.45 -13.00
C GLY A 183 18.33 -35.76 -12.20
N VAL A 184 18.41 -34.45 -12.01
CA VAL A 184 17.33 -33.66 -11.42
C VAL A 184 16.74 -32.79 -12.50
N THR A 185 15.43 -32.90 -12.72
CA THR A 185 14.68 -32.02 -13.62
C THR A 185 13.78 -31.13 -12.80
N PHE A 186 13.75 -29.85 -13.12
CA PHE A 186 12.95 -28.85 -12.45
C PHE A 186 12.12 -28.09 -13.49
N ASN A 187 10.80 -28.04 -13.30
CA ASN A 187 9.89 -27.27 -14.14
C ASN A 187 9.28 -26.15 -13.31
N MET A 188 9.37 -24.92 -13.81
CA MET A 188 8.77 -23.74 -13.21
C MET A 188 7.90 -23.01 -14.22
N GLY A 189 6.62 -22.86 -13.89
CA GLY A 189 5.67 -22.01 -14.61
C GLY A 189 5.64 -20.60 -14.01
N PHE A 190 5.62 -19.61 -14.88
CA PHE A 190 5.52 -18.19 -14.52
C PHE A 190 4.73 -17.41 -15.58
N HIS A 191 4.16 -16.28 -15.16
CA HIS A 191 3.59 -15.29 -16.06
C HIS A 191 4.63 -14.21 -16.35
N VAL A 192 4.96 -14.01 -17.64
CA VAL A 192 5.76 -12.85 -18.08
C VAL A 192 4.90 -11.61 -17.91
N GLY A 193 5.38 -10.61 -17.16
CA GLY A 193 4.58 -9.42 -16.87
C GLY A 193 3.68 -9.53 -15.62
N GLY A 194 3.66 -10.70 -14.96
CA GLY A 194 2.60 -11.05 -14.01
C GLY A 194 1.32 -11.52 -14.71
N ALA A 195 0.35 -12.03 -13.94
CA ALA A 195 -0.94 -12.43 -14.53
C ALA A 195 -1.74 -11.18 -14.93
N LEU A 196 -2.40 -11.23 -16.09
CA LEU A 196 -3.12 -10.07 -16.66
C LEU A 196 -4.19 -9.52 -15.70
N GLU A 197 -4.78 -10.39 -14.87
CA GLU A 197 -5.82 -10.01 -13.93
C GLU A 197 -5.30 -9.31 -12.66
N TRP A 198 -3.97 -9.26 -12.46
CA TRP A 198 -3.36 -8.60 -11.30
C TRP A 198 -3.45 -7.08 -11.39
N GLU A 199 -3.30 -6.50 -12.57
CA GLU A 199 -3.41 -5.06 -12.76
C GLU A 199 -4.81 -4.52 -12.39
N PRO A 200 -5.93 -5.06 -12.95
CA PRO A 200 -7.27 -4.65 -12.53
C PRO A 200 -7.54 -4.83 -11.03
N LEU A 201 -6.90 -5.81 -10.40
CA LEU A 201 -7.02 -6.04 -8.96
C LEU A 201 -6.28 -4.97 -8.15
N VAL A 202 -5.08 -4.58 -8.56
CA VAL A 202 -4.30 -3.51 -7.93
C VAL A 202 -5.01 -2.17 -8.07
N ILE A 203 -5.53 -1.84 -9.26
CA ILE A 203 -6.31 -0.62 -9.51
C ILE A 203 -7.52 -0.56 -8.57
N PHE A 204 -8.30 -1.64 -8.49
CA PHE A 204 -9.47 -1.69 -7.62
C PHE A 204 -9.10 -1.48 -6.13
N LEU A 205 -8.00 -2.08 -5.67
CA LEU A 205 -7.56 -1.93 -4.28
C LEU A 205 -7.11 -0.50 -3.97
N ASP A 206 -6.41 0.15 -4.89
CA ASP A 206 -5.99 1.55 -4.77
C ASP A 206 -7.20 2.48 -4.65
N GLU A 207 -8.17 2.35 -5.56
CA GLU A 207 -9.42 3.10 -5.55
C GLU A 207 -10.23 2.87 -4.25
N LEU A 208 -10.29 1.62 -3.78
CA LEU A 208 -10.99 1.28 -2.53
C LEU A 208 -10.34 1.97 -1.33
N MET A 209 -9.01 2.05 -1.29
CA MET A 209 -8.27 2.70 -0.21
C MET A 209 -8.50 4.22 -0.20
N ILE A 210 -8.49 4.84 -1.38
CA ILE A 210 -8.81 6.28 -1.54
C ILE A 210 -10.26 6.56 -1.11
N SER A 211 -11.21 5.74 -1.56
CA SER A 211 -12.63 5.88 -1.16
C SER A 211 -12.81 5.73 0.35
N ARG A 212 -12.07 4.82 1.00
CA ARG A 212 -12.10 4.66 2.46
C ARG A 212 -11.52 5.88 3.17
N LEU A 213 -10.45 6.48 2.65
CA LEU A 213 -9.84 7.70 3.19
C LEU A 213 -10.84 8.85 3.15
N GLN A 214 -11.40 9.14 1.99
CA GLN A 214 -12.38 10.21 1.78
C GLN A 214 -13.57 10.06 2.75
N LYS A 215 -14.13 8.85 2.86
CA LYS A 215 -15.22 8.56 3.80
C LYS A 215 -14.85 8.80 5.27
N GLN A 216 -13.60 8.60 5.67
CA GLN A 216 -13.17 8.92 7.04
C GLN A 216 -13.02 10.43 7.24
N LEU A 217 -12.47 11.14 6.26
CA LEU A 217 -12.35 12.61 6.31
C LEU A 217 -13.73 13.29 6.34
N GLU A 218 -14.68 12.82 5.53
CA GLU A 218 -16.07 13.30 5.54
C GLU A 218 -16.73 13.09 6.90
N LYS A 219 -16.59 11.89 7.49
CA LYS A 219 -17.11 11.61 8.84
C LYS A 219 -16.50 12.50 9.91
N LEU A 220 -15.20 12.79 9.81
CA LEU A 220 -14.52 13.70 10.73
C LEU A 220 -15.11 15.11 10.57
N LYS A 221 -15.26 15.59 9.34
CA LYS A 221 -15.88 16.89 9.04
C LYS A 221 -17.31 17.01 9.56
N GLU A 222 -18.15 16.01 9.30
CA GLU A 222 -19.54 15.98 9.77
C GLU A 222 -19.63 16.03 11.30
N LYS A 223 -18.74 15.32 12.01
CA LYS A 223 -18.76 15.26 13.48
C LYS A 223 -18.18 16.49 14.14
N THR A 224 -17.14 17.10 13.57
CA THR A 224 -16.44 18.22 14.21
C THR A 224 -16.84 19.58 13.66
N GLY A 225 -17.52 19.63 12.52
CA GLY A 225 -17.81 20.88 11.79
C GLY A 225 -16.54 21.57 11.27
N ARG A 226 -15.42 20.85 11.15
CA ARG A 226 -14.11 21.38 10.72
C ARG A 226 -13.64 20.69 9.46
N GLU A 227 -12.84 21.37 8.65
CA GLU A 227 -12.18 20.72 7.52
C GLU A 227 -11.06 19.80 7.99
N TRP A 228 -10.99 18.62 7.38
CA TRP A 228 -9.95 17.63 7.58
C TRP A 228 -9.35 17.29 6.22
N SER A 229 -8.06 17.53 6.06
CA SER A 229 -7.34 17.21 4.82
C SER A 229 -6.28 16.15 5.07
N PHE A 230 -5.99 15.37 4.02
CA PHE A 230 -4.85 14.48 3.97
C PHE A 230 -3.89 15.04 2.92
N PRO A 231 -2.57 15.12 3.21
CA PRO A 231 -1.62 15.66 2.25
C PRO A 231 -1.62 14.82 0.97
N SER A 232 -1.63 15.50 -0.17
CA SER A 232 -1.53 14.89 -1.49
C SER A 232 -0.31 15.47 -2.20
N GLY A 233 0.55 14.60 -2.73
CA GLY A 233 1.67 14.97 -3.58
C GLY A 233 1.45 14.54 -5.03
N PRO A 234 2.30 15.00 -5.96
CA PRO A 234 2.27 14.52 -7.34
C PRO A 234 2.47 12.99 -7.38
N PRO A 235 1.89 12.30 -8.38
CA PRO A 235 2.15 10.88 -8.58
C PRO A 235 3.66 10.61 -8.71
N PRO A 236 4.16 9.49 -8.18
CA PRO A 236 5.55 9.10 -8.39
C PRO A 236 5.88 8.97 -9.88
N THR A 237 7.12 9.28 -10.26
CA THR A 237 7.58 9.29 -11.66
C THR A 237 7.42 7.94 -12.38
N TRP A 238 7.40 6.83 -11.66
CA TRP A 238 7.19 5.49 -12.24
C TRP A 238 5.72 5.21 -12.61
N VAL A 239 4.78 6.06 -12.19
CA VAL A 239 3.35 5.99 -12.57
C VAL A 239 3.10 6.71 -13.88
N SER A 240 3.79 7.82 -14.12
CA SER A 240 3.73 8.56 -15.37
C SER A 240 4.53 7.81 -16.44
N SER A 241 3.82 7.06 -17.26
CA SER A 241 4.39 6.50 -18.49
C SER A 241 4.20 7.55 -19.58
N ASP A 242 5.29 8.15 -20.05
CA ASP A 242 5.33 8.71 -21.41
C ASP A 242 5.12 7.58 -22.44
#